data_AF-A0A2G6X2P1-F1
#
_entry.id   AF-A0A2G6X2P1-F1
#
_cell.length_a   1.000
_cell.length_b   1.000
_cell.length_c   1.000
_cell.angle_alpha   90.00
_cell.angle_beta   90.00
_cell.angle_gamma   90.00
#
_symmetry.space_group_name_H-M   'P 1'
#
loop_
_entity.id
_entity.type
_entity.pdbx_description
1 polymer ?
#
loop_
_entity_poly.entity_id
_entity_poly.type
_entity_poly.pdbx_seq_one_letter_code
_entity_poly.pdbx_strand_id
1 'polypeptide(L)' 'MTAAEKLEWKRRARAAITAPIPPAIRDGSANVSVQYRDDAAVCAAFVRRGVQPDRAMVACLRLEGQQGRL' A
#
# COMPACT_ATOMS: atom_id res chain seq x y z
N MET A 1 -4.02 -12.61 12.18
CA MET A 1 -3.87 -12.84 10.73
C MET A 1 -3.31 -14.23 10.48
N THR A 2 -4.05 -15.09 9.80
CA THR A 2 -3.64 -16.43 9.39
C THR A 2 -2.58 -16.38 8.28
N ALA A 3 -1.94 -17.52 7.98
CA ALA A 3 -0.98 -17.61 6.89
C ALA A 3 -1.61 -17.31 5.52
N ALA A 4 -2.85 -17.76 5.29
CA ALA A 4 -3.60 -17.51 4.07
C ALA A 4 -3.93 -16.02 3.89
N GLU A 5 -4.41 -15.36 4.95
CA GLU A 5 -4.66 -13.92 4.94
C GLU A 5 -3.38 -13.12 4.68
N LYS A 6 -2.25 -13.54 5.26
CA LYS A 6 -0.95 -12.90 5.03
C LYS A 6 -0.50 -13.00 3.58
N LEU A 7 -0.73 -14.14 2.95
CA LEU A 7 -0.41 -14.34 1.54
C LEU A 7 -1.27 -13.44 0.65
N GLU A 8 -2.57 -13.36 0.92
CA GLU A 8 -3.49 -12.50 0.17
C GLU A 8 -3.13 -11.02 0.32
N TRP A 9 -2.86 -10.56 1.54
CA TRP A 9 -2.40 -9.18 1.77
C TRP A 9 -1.07 -8.89 1.10
N LYS A 10 -0.13 -9.85 1.04
CA LYS A 10 1.11 -9.68 0.28
C LYS A 10 0.84 -9.50 -1.21
N ARG A 11 -0.11 -10.26 -1.78
CA ARG A 11 -0.50 -10.16 -3.19
C ARG A 11 -1.10 -8.77 -3.48
N ARG A 12 -2.04 -8.31 -2.65
CA ARG A 12 -2.66 -6.98 -2.74
C ARG A 12 -1.65 -5.86 -2.59
N ALA A 13 -0.83 -5.90 -1.54
CA ALA A 13 0.21 -4.89 -1.31
C ALA A 13 1.21 -4.81 -2.48
N ARG A 14 1.59 -5.95 -3.07
CA ARG A 14 2.44 -5.97 -4.27
C ARG A 14 1.74 -5.30 -5.45
N ALA A 15 0.48 -5.62 -5.70
CA ALA A 15 -0.29 -5.01 -6.78
C ALA A 15 -0.51 -3.50 -6.57
N ALA A 16 -0.66 -3.04 -5.32
CA ALA A 16 -0.85 -1.62 -5.00
C ALA A 16 0.44 -0.80 -5.26
N ILE A 17 1.61 -1.30 -4.83
CA ILE A 17 2.88 -0.56 -5.00
C ILE A 17 3.42 -0.59 -6.44
N THR A 18 2.96 -1.52 -7.28
CA THR A 18 3.33 -1.59 -8.71
C THR A 18 2.36 -0.83 -9.61
N ALA A 19 1.20 -0.40 -9.09
CA ALA A 19 0.24 0.35 -9.87
C ALA A 19 0.76 1.76 -10.17
N PRO A 20 0.32 2.38 -11.28
CA PRO A 20 0.66 3.76 -11.60
C PRO A 20 0.28 4.71 -10.45
N ILE A 21 1.16 5.68 -10.18
CA ILE A 21 0.87 6.73 -9.19
C ILE A 21 -0.26 7.62 -9.74
N PRO A 22 -1.40 7.75 -9.03
CA PRO A 22 -2.54 8.56 -9.48
C PRO A 22 -2.16 10.04 -9.67
N PRO A 23 -2.77 10.75 -10.63
CA PRO A 23 -2.52 12.18 -10.84
C PRO A 23 -2.76 13.02 -9.58
N ALA A 24 -3.82 12.70 -8.81
CA ALA A 24 -4.13 13.39 -7.55
C ALA A 24 -3.02 13.29 -6.49
N ILE A 25 -2.14 12.29 -6.57
CA ILE A 25 -0.98 12.16 -5.70
C ILE A 25 0.20 12.95 -6.27
N ARG A 26 0.42 12.85 -7.59
CA ARG A 26 1.54 13.49 -8.30
C ARG A 26 1.45 15.01 -8.30
N ASP A 27 0.25 15.52 -8.57
CA ASP A 27 -0.04 16.94 -8.74
C ASP A 27 -0.74 17.54 -7.50
N GLY A 28 -0.97 16.71 -6.48
CA GLY A 28 -1.63 17.08 -5.23
C GLY A 28 -0.72 17.79 -4.23
N SER A 29 -1.20 17.91 -2.99
CA SER A 29 -0.42 18.53 -1.92
C SER A 29 0.76 17.66 -1.49
N ALA A 30 1.82 18.32 -1.01
CA ALA A 30 3.00 17.64 -0.48
C ALA A 30 2.65 16.62 0.62
N ASN A 31 1.67 16.93 1.47
CA ASN A 31 1.21 16.04 2.54
C ASN A 31 0.63 14.72 1.99
N VAL A 32 -0.18 14.80 0.93
CA VAL A 32 -0.79 13.61 0.30
C VAL A 32 0.28 12.76 -0.40
N SER A 33 1.22 13.41 -1.08
CA SER A 33 2.40 12.75 -1.67
C SER A 33 3.25 12.01 -0.64
N VAL A 34 3.54 12.65 0.50
CA VAL A 34 4.34 12.05 1.59
C VAL A 34 3.61 10.84 2.16
N GLN A 35 2.32 10.99 2.49
CA GLN A 35 1.51 9.89 3.02
C GLN A 35 1.47 8.69 2.06
N TYR A 36 1.29 8.94 0.76
CA TYR A 36 1.31 7.91 -0.26
C TYR A 36 2.64 7.15 -0.29
N ARG A 37 3.77 7.87 -0.24
CA ARG A 37 5.10 7.27 -0.24
C ARG A 37 5.36 6.44 1.00
N ASP A 38 4.92 6.92 2.16
CA ASP A 38 5.07 6.19 3.43
C ASP A 38 4.25 4.89 3.42
N ASP A 39 3.00 4.94 2.95
CA ASP A 39 2.16 3.75 2.83
C ASP A 39 2.74 2.76 1.81
N ALA A 40 3.26 3.24 0.68
CA ALA A 40 3.97 2.41 -0.29
C ALA A 40 5.24 1.76 0.30
N ALA A 41 5.99 2.48 1.15
CA ALA A 41 7.17 1.94 1.82
C ALA A 41 6.81 0.84 2.82
N VAL A 42 5.72 1.01 3.59
CA VAL A 42 5.21 -0.02 4.50
C VAL A 42 4.80 -1.27 3.73
N CYS A 43 4.01 -1.11 2.65
CA CYS A 43 3.61 -2.22 1.79
C CYS A 43 4.82 -2.94 1.17
N ALA A 44 5.83 -2.19 0.70
CA ALA A 44 7.05 -2.77 0.13
C ALA A 44 7.87 -3.57 1.16
N ALA A 45 7.98 -3.06 2.40
CA ALA A 45 8.65 -3.77 3.49
C ALA A 45 7.91 -5.08 3.85
N PHE A 46 6.58 -5.04 3.89
CA PHE A 46 5.75 -6.21 4.14
C PHE A 46 5.85 -7.24 3.01
N VAL A 47 5.82 -6.83 1.74
CA VAL A 47 5.99 -7.74 0.60
C VAL A 47 7.35 -8.46 0.67
N ARG A 48 8.44 -7.71 0.89
CA ARG A 48 9.80 -8.25 0.92
C ARG A 48 10.09 -9.14 2.13
N ARG A 49 9.73 -8.68 3.33
CA ARG A 49 10.17 -9.30 4.61
C ARG A 49 9.04 -9.95 5.40
N GLY A 50 7.78 -9.68 5.05
CA GLY A 50 6.62 -10.22 5.76
C GLY A 50 6.43 -9.65 7.17
N VAL A 51 6.95 -8.45 7.44
CA VAL A 51 6.92 -7.79 8.77
C VAL A 51 5.76 -6.79 8.87
N GLN A 52 5.28 -6.53 10.09
CA GLN A 52 4.21 -5.55 10.38
C GLN A 52 2.93 -5.76 9.54
N PRO A 53 2.32 -6.97 9.57
CA PRO A 53 1.17 -7.30 8.73
C PRO A 53 -0.02 -6.36 8.91
N ASP A 54 -0.38 -6.01 10.14
CA ASP A 54 -1.56 -5.16 10.42
C ASP A 54 -1.35 -3.73 9.90
N ARG A 55 -0.14 -3.20 10.06
CA ARG A 55 0.23 -1.89 9.51
C ARG A 55 0.19 -1.89 7.99
N ALA A 56 0.65 -2.98 7.37
CA ALA A 56 0.65 -3.13 5.92
C ALA A 56 -0.75 -3.29 5.34
N MET A 57 -1.67 -3.96 6.05
CA MET A 57 -3.08 -4.02 5.68
C MET A 57 -3.69 -2.62 5.59
N VAL A 58 -3.52 -1.81 6.64
CA VAL A 58 -4.06 -0.44 6.67
C VAL A 58 -3.43 0.46 5.60
N ALA A 59 -2.12 0.35 5.38
CA ALA A 59 -1.43 1.07 4.31
C ALA A 59 -1.92 0.64 2.92
N CYS A 60 -2.11 -0.68 2.71
CA CYS A 60 -2.59 -1.23 1.44
C CYS A 60 -3.99 -0.72 1.10
N LEU A 61 -4.91 -0.74 2.07
CA LEU A 61 -6.27 -0.23 1.89
C LEU A 61 -6.29 1.25 1.53
N ARG A 62 -5.40 2.06 2.13
CA ARG A 62 -5.27 3.49 1.80
C ARG A 62 -4.75 3.70 0.38
N LEU A 63 -3.73 2.95 -0.05
CA LEU A 63 -3.22 3.00 -1.42
C LEU A 63 -4.30 2.57 -2.43
N GLU A 64 -5.02 1.48 -2.16
CA GLU A 64 -6.09 1.00 -3.02
C GLU A 64 -7.23 2.02 -3.14
N GLY A 65 -7.62 2.67 -2.03
CA GLY A 65 -8.60 3.76 -2.04
C GLY A 65 -8.15 4.95 -2.89
N GLN A 66 -6.90 5.38 -2.75
CA GLN A 66 -6.33 6.46 -3.56
C GLN A 66 -6.20 6.10 -5.05
N GLN A 67 -6.13 4.81 -5.36
CA GLN A 67 -6.06 4.27 -6.73
C GLN A 67 -7.45 3.97 -7.32
N GLY A 68 -8.54 4.10 -6.57
CA GLY A 68 -9.89 3.73 -7.02
C GLY A 68 -10.08 2.22 -7.21
N ARG A 69 -9.39 1.40 -6.40
CA ARG A 69 -9.39 -0.07 -6.47
C ARG A 69 -10.08 -0.75 -5.28
N LEU A 70 -10.65 0.04 -4.37
CA LEU A 70 -11.38 -0.40 -3.19
C LEU A 70 -12.88 -0.21 -3.39
#